data_AF-A0A2N2NNW7-F1
#
_entry.id   AF-A0A2N2NNW7-F1
#
_cell.length_a   1.000
_cell.length_b   1.000
_cell.length_c   1.000
_cell.angle_alpha   90.00
_cell.angle_beta   90.00
_cell.angle_gamma   90.00
#
_symmetry.space_group_name_H-M   'P 1'
#
loop_
_entity.id
_entity.type
_entity.pdbx_description
1 polymer ?
#
loop_
_entity_poly.entity_id
_entity_poly.type
_entity_poly.pdbx_seq_one_letter_code
_entity_poly.pdbx_strand_id
1 'polypeptide(L)'
;MSEKPKAQITIKKNGSYRVVGELPLVRKSQVVSEYGEPLTWHKEFTYETDPEAYYLCRCGHTQNPPFCDSSHRRVGFDGTETIPTKSTYERRIEFPDGSQISVRKDPTLCTESGFCGFLNLPIHEMMPGTTNTQTRSLVIAMVERCPSGSLTYSIPPIENDIEPDLPVQVADTTEITDEGPIMGPLWVTGNVVIEQSTGHIIETRNRVTLCNCGRSENKPLCDGSHRKYPRYRK
;
A
#
# COMPACT_ATOMS: atom_id res chain seq x y z
N MET A 1 14.50 -26.98 8.27
CA MET A 1 15.16 -26.09 7.28
C MET A 1 14.08 -25.17 6.75
N SER A 2 14.13 -23.88 7.08
CA SER A 2 13.11 -22.92 6.63
C SER A 2 13.31 -22.71 5.13
N GLU A 3 12.29 -23.05 4.33
CA GLU A 3 12.29 -22.74 2.89
C GLU A 3 12.52 -21.24 2.72
N LYS A 4 13.53 -20.86 1.93
CA LYS A 4 13.75 -19.46 1.60
C LYS A 4 12.50 -18.91 0.91
N PRO A 5 12.02 -17.70 1.28
CA PRO A 5 10.85 -17.11 0.64
C PRO A 5 11.07 -17.00 -0.87
N LYS A 6 10.05 -17.37 -1.66
CA LYS A 6 10.10 -17.34 -3.14
C LYS A 6 10.46 -15.96 -3.70
N ALA A 7 10.03 -14.90 -3.01
CA ALA A 7 10.31 -13.51 -3.37
C ALA A 7 10.57 -12.67 -2.11
N GLN A 8 11.46 -11.70 -2.20
CA GLN A 8 11.82 -10.81 -1.09
C GLN A 8 12.19 -9.41 -1.58
N ILE A 9 11.92 -8.40 -0.74
CA ILE A 9 12.42 -7.04 -0.92
C ILE A 9 13.40 -6.72 0.21
N THR A 10 14.62 -6.29 -0.15
CA THR A 10 15.62 -5.80 0.81
C THR A 10 15.83 -4.31 0.61
N ILE A 11 15.80 -3.56 1.70
CA ILE A 11 15.98 -2.12 1.69
C ILE A 11 17.48 -1.79 1.79
N LYS A 12 18.01 -1.08 0.81
CA LYS A 12 19.39 -0.57 0.87
C LYS A 12 19.42 0.68 1.74
N LYS A 13 20.34 0.75 2.72
CA LYS A 13 20.57 1.93 3.56
C LYS A 13 20.71 3.17 2.68
N ASN A 14 19.85 4.19 2.91
CA ASN A 14 19.81 5.44 2.13
C ASN A 14 19.71 5.24 0.60
N GLY A 15 19.16 4.11 0.17
CA GLY A 15 19.12 3.71 -1.23
C GLY A 15 17.79 3.10 -1.64
N SER A 16 17.83 2.32 -2.72
CA SER A 16 16.68 1.67 -3.36
C SER A 16 16.08 0.52 -2.57
N TYR A 17 14.88 0.12 -2.97
CA TYR A 17 14.38 -1.23 -2.72
C TYR A 17 15.03 -2.19 -3.71
N ARG A 18 15.66 -3.25 -3.24
CA ARG A 18 16.16 -4.35 -4.07
C ARG A 18 15.13 -5.48 -4.02
N VAL A 19 14.61 -5.86 -5.18
CA VAL A 19 13.62 -6.93 -5.30
C VAL A 19 14.30 -8.17 -5.88
N VAL A 20 14.02 -9.34 -5.32
CA VAL A 20 14.56 -10.65 -5.76
C VAL A 20 13.49 -11.73 -5.77
N GLY A 21 13.71 -12.77 -6.58
CA GLY A 21 12.88 -13.98 -6.58
C GLY A 21 11.67 -13.90 -7.49
N GLU A 22 11.87 -13.48 -8.75
CA GLU A 22 10.85 -13.45 -9.81
C GLU A 22 9.55 -12.72 -9.43
N LEU A 23 9.62 -11.72 -8.55
CA LEU A 23 8.46 -10.95 -8.12
C LEU A 23 7.98 -10.03 -9.25
N PRO A 24 6.79 -10.22 -9.85
CA PRO A 24 6.36 -9.40 -10.98
C PRO A 24 6.19 -7.93 -10.59
N LEU A 25 6.59 -7.03 -11.48
CA LEU A 25 6.31 -5.60 -11.39
C LEU A 25 5.21 -5.23 -12.40
N VAL A 26 4.14 -4.59 -11.96
CA VAL A 26 3.03 -4.16 -12.82
C VAL A 26 2.75 -2.67 -12.68
N ARG A 27 2.16 -2.05 -13.72
CA ARG A 27 1.58 -0.72 -13.64
C ARG A 27 0.10 -0.82 -13.30
N LYS A 28 -0.35 -0.06 -12.29
CA LYS A 28 -1.77 0.07 -11.96
C LYS A 28 -2.19 1.54 -11.85
N SER A 29 -3.40 1.85 -12.28
CA SER A 29 -4.03 3.16 -12.07
C SER A 29 -5.32 3.02 -11.28
N GLN A 30 -5.66 4.05 -10.50
CA GLN A 30 -7.00 4.17 -9.94
C GLN A 30 -8.01 4.42 -11.08
N VAL A 31 -9.11 3.70 -11.03
CA VAL A 31 -10.33 4.02 -11.79
C VAL A 31 -11.23 4.78 -10.83
N VAL A 32 -11.58 6.01 -11.20
CA VAL A 32 -12.44 6.88 -10.41
C VAL A 32 -13.82 7.02 -11.04
N SER A 33 -14.81 7.40 -10.23
CA SER A 33 -16.12 7.84 -10.70
C SER A 33 -16.01 9.20 -11.43
N GLU A 34 -17.15 9.70 -11.90
CA GLU A 34 -17.33 11.07 -12.39
C GLU A 34 -17.12 12.15 -11.31
N TYR A 35 -17.14 11.81 -10.02
CA TYR A 35 -16.89 12.71 -8.90
C TYR A 35 -15.51 12.51 -8.25
N GLY A 36 -14.68 11.63 -8.80
CA GLY A 36 -13.28 11.45 -8.40
C GLY A 36 -13.02 10.41 -7.32
N GLU A 37 -14.05 9.76 -6.76
CA GLU A 37 -13.82 8.71 -5.77
C GLU A 37 -13.28 7.43 -6.44
N PRO A 38 -12.25 6.80 -5.86
CA PRO A 38 -11.64 5.62 -6.43
C PRO A 38 -12.56 4.40 -6.26
N LEU A 39 -12.92 3.78 -7.38
CA LEU A 39 -13.82 2.64 -7.45
C LEU A 39 -13.08 1.31 -7.52
N THR A 40 -11.98 1.26 -8.27
CA THR A 40 -11.13 0.06 -8.37
C THR A 40 -9.71 0.40 -8.85
N TRP A 41 -8.86 -0.62 -8.92
CA TRP A 41 -7.56 -0.57 -9.58
C TRP A 41 -7.65 -1.21 -10.97
N HIS A 42 -7.10 -0.55 -11.99
CA HIS A 42 -6.91 -1.11 -13.32
C HIS A 42 -5.44 -1.50 -13.51
N LYS A 43 -5.17 -2.75 -13.88
CA LYS A 43 -3.83 -3.18 -14.30
C LYS A 43 -3.64 -2.79 -15.76
N GLU A 44 -2.68 -1.92 -16.03
CA GLU A 44 -2.39 -1.45 -17.38
C GLU A 44 -1.48 -2.42 -18.12
N PHE A 45 -0.31 -2.72 -17.55
CA PHE A 45 0.68 -3.62 -18.14
C PHE A 45 1.60 -4.23 -17.07
N THR A 46 2.43 -5.20 -17.48
CA THR A 46 3.51 -5.79 -16.68
C THR A 46 4.83 -5.26 -17.23
N TYR A 47 5.77 -4.89 -16.37
CA TYR A 47 7.12 -4.50 -16.78
C TYR A 47 7.96 -5.73 -17.11
N GLU A 48 8.86 -5.60 -18.08
CA GLU A 48 9.98 -6.52 -18.20
C GLU A 48 11.03 -6.14 -17.15
N THR A 49 11.41 -7.10 -16.30
CA THR A 49 12.39 -6.91 -15.23
C THR A 49 13.46 -7.98 -15.31
N ASP A 50 14.64 -7.65 -14.81
CA ASP A 50 15.70 -8.63 -14.60
C ASP A 50 15.19 -9.74 -13.64
N PRO A 51 15.28 -11.02 -14.04
CA PRO A 51 14.74 -12.14 -13.26
C PRO A 51 15.53 -12.42 -11.99
N GLU A 52 16.82 -12.04 -11.93
CA GLU A 52 17.64 -12.20 -10.73
C GLU A 52 17.32 -11.11 -9.71
N ALA A 53 17.35 -9.85 -10.13
CA ALA A 53 17.06 -8.71 -9.27
C ALA A 53 16.80 -7.41 -10.03
N TYR A 54 15.82 -6.63 -9.57
CA TYR A 54 15.62 -5.25 -10.01
C TYR A 54 15.52 -4.28 -8.83
N TYR A 55 15.67 -2.98 -9.12
CA TYR A 55 15.78 -1.95 -8.08
C TYR A 55 14.73 -0.86 -8.28
N LEU A 56 13.92 -0.61 -7.25
CA LEU A 56 12.88 0.41 -7.26
C LEU A 56 13.31 1.64 -6.48
N CYS A 57 12.88 2.81 -6.96
CA CYS A 57 13.23 4.07 -6.35
C CYS A 57 12.55 4.26 -4.99
N ARG A 58 13.29 4.83 -4.04
CA ARG A 58 12.83 5.17 -2.69
C ARG A 58 12.95 6.67 -2.38
N CYS A 59 13.96 7.34 -2.95
CA CYS A 59 14.16 8.79 -2.79
C CYS A 59 13.22 9.63 -3.65
N GLY A 60 12.63 8.98 -4.66
CA GLY A 60 11.80 9.52 -5.73
C GLY A 60 12.42 10.57 -6.65
N HIS A 61 13.72 10.87 -6.54
CA HIS A 61 14.42 11.73 -7.51
C HIS A 61 14.89 10.97 -8.76
N THR A 62 14.35 9.76 -9.02
CA THR A 62 14.69 9.02 -10.23
C THR A 62 14.16 9.73 -11.46
N GLN A 63 14.93 9.69 -12.54
CA GLN A 63 14.50 10.13 -13.88
C GLN A 63 13.92 8.98 -14.70
N ASN A 64 13.94 7.75 -14.18
CA ASN A 64 13.38 6.56 -14.80
C ASN A 64 12.43 5.83 -13.83
N PRO A 65 11.32 6.46 -13.39
CA PRO A 65 10.38 5.80 -12.49
C PRO A 65 9.72 4.58 -13.15
N PRO A 66 9.44 3.50 -12.40
CA PRO A 66 9.63 3.37 -10.94
C PRO A 66 11.04 2.92 -10.52
N PHE A 67 11.95 2.71 -11.48
CA PHE A 67 13.26 2.13 -11.25
C PHE A 67 14.23 3.11 -10.57
N CYS A 68 15.20 2.57 -9.85
CA CYS A 68 16.28 3.35 -9.26
C CYS A 68 17.38 3.62 -10.29
N ASP A 69 17.73 4.89 -10.48
CA ASP A 69 18.82 5.37 -11.34
C ASP A 69 20.04 5.90 -10.54
N SER A 70 20.13 5.53 -9.26
CA SER A 70 21.14 6.01 -8.31
C SER A 70 21.06 7.49 -7.92
N SER A 71 20.01 8.22 -8.29
CA SER A 71 19.82 9.63 -7.90
C SER A 71 19.84 9.87 -6.39
N HIS A 72 19.48 8.87 -5.58
CA HIS A 72 19.55 8.92 -4.11
C HIS A 72 20.93 9.32 -3.57
N ARG A 73 22.03 8.97 -4.27
CA ARG A 73 23.39 9.36 -3.87
C ARG A 73 23.63 10.85 -4.10
N ARG A 74 23.17 11.38 -5.23
CA ARG A 74 23.36 12.78 -5.63
C ARG A 74 22.58 13.74 -4.73
N VAL A 75 21.36 13.35 -4.34
CA VAL A 75 20.48 14.18 -3.50
C VAL A 75 20.70 13.96 -2.00
N GLY A 76 21.65 13.12 -1.60
CA GLY A 76 21.92 12.83 -0.19
C GLY A 76 20.70 12.27 0.54
N PHE A 77 19.98 11.33 -0.09
CA PHE A 77 18.72 10.82 0.44
C PHE A 77 18.88 10.22 1.84
N ASP A 78 18.17 10.77 2.82
CA ASP A 78 17.98 10.16 4.13
C ASP A 78 16.81 9.17 4.07
N GLY A 79 17.18 7.89 3.99
CA GLY A 79 16.25 6.77 3.93
C GLY A 79 16.08 6.07 5.27
N THR A 80 16.45 6.70 6.39
CA THR A 80 16.33 6.10 7.73
C THR A 80 14.92 5.54 7.92
N GLU A 81 14.86 4.25 8.24
CA GLU A 81 13.60 3.55 8.47
C GLU A 81 13.06 3.92 9.88
N THR A 82 11.79 4.36 9.94
CA THR A 82 11.10 4.92 11.12
C THR A 82 9.78 4.21 11.43
N ILE A 83 9.58 3.00 10.92
CA ILE A 83 8.37 2.20 11.12
C ILE A 83 8.04 2.01 12.63
N PRO A 84 6.75 2.09 13.04
CA PRO A 84 6.35 1.84 14.42
C PRO A 84 6.81 0.47 14.93
N THR A 85 7.17 0.42 16.21
CA THR A 85 7.61 -0.80 16.89
C THR A 85 6.47 -1.73 17.29
N LYS A 86 5.30 -1.16 17.62
CA LYS A 86 4.09 -1.94 17.90
C LYS A 86 3.63 -2.64 16.64
N SER A 87 3.00 -3.80 16.74
CA SER A 87 2.38 -4.49 15.60
C SER A 87 1.13 -3.76 15.09
N THR A 88 0.70 -4.08 13.87
CA THR A 88 -0.58 -3.57 13.32
C THR A 88 -1.77 -3.97 14.18
N TYR A 89 -1.74 -5.18 14.77
CA TYR A 89 -2.76 -5.66 15.70
C TYR A 89 -2.92 -4.71 16.90
N GLU A 90 -1.83 -4.20 17.45
CA GLU A 90 -1.83 -3.33 18.63
C GLU A 90 -2.19 -1.87 18.31
N ARG A 91 -1.95 -1.41 17.08
CA ARG A 91 -2.20 -0.02 16.66
C ARG A 91 -3.61 0.20 16.13
N ARG A 92 -4.28 -0.87 15.70
CA ARG A 92 -5.59 -0.74 15.05
C ARG A 92 -6.68 -0.30 16.03
N ILE A 93 -7.62 0.46 15.51
CA ILE A 93 -8.86 0.84 16.16
C ILE A 93 -10.02 0.10 15.48
N GLU A 94 -11.05 -0.26 16.23
CA GLU A 94 -12.28 -0.81 15.67
C GLU A 94 -13.29 0.32 15.44
N PHE A 95 -13.96 0.32 14.28
CA PHE A 95 -15.05 1.27 14.05
C PHE A 95 -16.28 0.89 14.88
N PRO A 96 -16.96 1.87 15.49
CA PRO A 96 -18.13 1.61 16.31
C PRO A 96 -19.33 1.16 15.47
N ASP A 97 -20.33 0.61 16.16
CA ASP A 97 -21.69 0.35 15.63
C ASP A 97 -21.80 -0.60 14.43
N GLY A 98 -20.73 -1.32 14.10
CA GLY A 98 -20.75 -2.39 13.12
C GLY A 98 -21.64 -3.55 13.56
N SER A 99 -22.61 -3.90 12.71
CA SER A 99 -23.51 -5.04 12.92
C SER A 99 -23.20 -6.17 11.94
N GLN A 100 -22.96 -7.39 12.42
CA GLN A 100 -22.61 -8.57 11.58
C GLN A 100 -21.29 -8.43 10.80
N ILE A 101 -20.47 -7.44 11.14
CA ILE A 101 -19.12 -7.20 10.63
C ILE A 101 -18.39 -6.30 11.63
N SER A 102 -17.12 -6.60 11.90
CA SER A 102 -16.20 -5.69 12.59
C SER A 102 -15.21 -5.16 11.57
N VAL A 103 -15.03 -3.84 11.50
CA VAL A 103 -14.02 -3.20 10.63
C VAL A 103 -12.99 -2.52 11.50
N ARG A 104 -11.71 -2.77 11.20
CA ARG A 104 -10.58 -2.23 11.96
C ARG A 104 -9.72 -1.38 11.05
N LYS A 105 -9.14 -0.31 11.62
CA LYS A 105 -8.24 0.60 10.93
C LYS A 105 -6.94 0.73 11.70
N ASP A 106 -5.80 0.55 11.03
CA ASP A 106 -4.52 1.08 11.49
C ASP A 106 -4.20 2.39 10.77
N PRO A 107 -4.34 3.55 11.45
CA PRO A 107 -4.10 4.85 10.83
C PRO A 107 -2.67 5.05 10.34
N THR A 108 -1.69 4.37 10.95
CA THR A 108 -0.27 4.53 10.59
C THR A 108 0.06 3.97 9.20
N LEU A 109 -0.78 3.06 8.70
CA LEU A 109 -0.67 2.48 7.36
C LEU A 109 -1.49 3.25 6.31
N CYS A 110 -2.28 4.25 6.70
CA CYS A 110 -3.18 4.93 5.77
C CYS A 110 -2.39 5.76 4.76
N THR A 111 -2.59 5.50 3.46
CA THR A 111 -1.96 6.26 2.36
C THR A 111 -2.87 7.33 1.77
N GLU A 112 -4.05 7.51 2.36
CA GLU A 112 -5.11 8.40 1.88
C GLU A 112 -5.58 8.08 0.45
N SER A 113 -5.39 6.84 -0.04
CA SER A 113 -5.77 6.46 -1.40
C SER A 113 -7.27 6.54 -1.69
N GLY A 114 -8.13 6.79 -0.69
CA GLY A 114 -9.53 7.20 -0.89
C GLY A 114 -10.60 6.11 -0.96
N PHE A 115 -10.24 4.83 -1.14
CA PHE A 115 -11.21 3.72 -1.32
C PHE A 115 -12.23 3.52 -0.17
N CYS A 116 -11.97 4.11 0.98
CA CYS A 116 -12.81 3.98 2.17
C CYS A 116 -13.84 5.12 2.33
N GLY A 117 -14.11 5.89 1.28
CA GLY A 117 -15.23 6.83 1.25
C GLY A 117 -15.80 7.02 -0.15
N PHE A 118 -17.10 7.33 -0.20
CA PHE A 118 -17.78 7.95 -1.35
C PHE A 118 -17.90 9.47 -1.11
N LEU A 119 -18.47 10.21 -2.07
CA LEU A 119 -18.58 11.67 -2.11
C LEU A 119 -18.82 12.30 -0.73
N ASN A 120 -19.85 11.81 -0.05
CA ASN A 120 -20.27 12.29 1.27
C ASN A 120 -20.61 11.12 2.21
N LEU A 121 -19.99 9.95 2.01
CA LEU A 121 -20.28 8.79 2.85
C LEU A 121 -19.01 7.97 3.12
N PRO A 122 -18.25 8.31 4.18
CA PRO A 122 -17.11 7.52 4.61
C PRO A 122 -17.55 6.20 5.24
N ILE A 123 -16.69 5.19 5.15
CA ILE A 123 -16.98 3.82 5.62
C ILE A 123 -17.46 3.74 7.08
N HIS A 124 -16.95 4.61 7.97
CA HIS A 124 -17.31 4.60 9.39
C HIS A 124 -18.77 5.02 9.62
N GLU A 125 -19.33 5.89 8.77
CA GLU A 125 -20.74 6.27 8.80
C GLU A 125 -21.66 5.19 8.22
N MET A 126 -21.12 4.26 7.44
CA MET A 126 -21.86 3.12 6.90
C MET A 126 -22.05 2.00 7.93
N MET A 127 -21.23 1.95 8.98
CA MET A 127 -21.18 0.86 9.95
C MET A 127 -22.53 0.56 10.63
N PRO A 128 -23.33 1.55 11.08
CA PRO A 128 -24.65 1.29 11.66
C PRO A 128 -25.61 0.56 10.69
N GLY A 129 -25.40 0.69 9.38
CA GLY A 129 -26.23 0.09 8.34
C GLY A 129 -25.83 -1.32 7.91
N THR A 130 -24.81 -1.94 8.51
CA THR A 130 -24.25 -3.21 8.02
C THR A 130 -25.07 -4.45 8.36
N THR A 131 -26.21 -4.31 9.04
CA THR A 131 -27.23 -5.38 9.06
C THR A 131 -27.74 -5.68 7.66
N ASN A 132 -27.86 -4.65 6.80
CA ASN A 132 -28.16 -4.80 5.38
C ASN A 132 -26.96 -5.42 4.65
N THR A 133 -27.21 -6.53 3.95
CA THR A 133 -26.19 -7.27 3.20
C THR A 133 -25.56 -6.44 2.07
N GLN A 134 -26.30 -5.54 1.42
CA GLN A 134 -25.77 -4.66 0.38
C GLN A 134 -24.75 -3.67 0.95
N THR A 135 -25.09 -3.01 2.07
CA THR A 135 -24.16 -2.12 2.79
C THR A 135 -22.92 -2.88 3.23
N ARG A 136 -23.10 -4.07 3.82
CA ARG A 136 -22.00 -4.90 4.28
C ARG A 136 -21.09 -5.36 3.14
N SER A 137 -21.65 -5.81 2.02
CA SER A 137 -20.88 -6.16 0.82
C SER A 137 -20.09 -4.98 0.25
N LEU A 138 -20.67 -3.77 0.30
CA LEU A 138 -20.00 -2.56 -0.14
C LEU A 138 -18.83 -2.21 0.79
N VAL A 139 -19.05 -2.26 2.11
CA VAL A 139 -18.00 -2.07 3.14
C VAL A 139 -16.85 -3.04 2.93
N ILE A 140 -17.13 -4.34 2.73
CA ILE A 140 -16.11 -5.36 2.43
C ILE A 140 -15.30 -4.94 1.20
N ALA A 141 -15.99 -4.62 0.10
CA ALA A 141 -15.32 -4.25 -1.14
C ALA A 141 -14.48 -2.96 -1.01
N MET A 142 -14.87 -2.00 -0.16
CA MET A 142 -14.07 -0.81 0.15
C MET A 142 -12.81 -1.17 0.95
N VAL A 143 -12.93 -2.04 1.96
CA VAL A 143 -11.80 -2.52 2.77
C VAL A 143 -10.79 -3.29 1.92
N GLU A 144 -11.25 -4.21 1.09
CA GLU A 144 -10.39 -5.06 0.24
C GLU A 144 -9.60 -4.26 -0.81
N ARG A 145 -10.12 -3.11 -1.25
CA ARG A 145 -9.45 -2.23 -2.22
C ARG A 145 -8.40 -1.29 -1.59
N CYS A 146 -8.38 -1.16 -0.26
CA CYS A 146 -7.40 -0.34 0.45
C CYS A 146 -5.98 -0.89 0.18
N PRO A 147 -5.10 -0.19 -0.57
CA PRO A 147 -3.84 -0.78 -1.02
C PRO A 147 -2.86 -1.09 0.11
N SER A 148 -2.88 -0.30 1.19
CA SER A 148 -1.94 -0.43 2.29
C SER A 148 -2.33 -1.50 3.32
N GLY A 149 -3.53 -2.07 3.23
CA GLY A 149 -4.06 -2.93 4.28
C GLY A 149 -4.25 -2.18 5.61
N SER A 150 -4.44 -0.86 5.56
CA SER A 150 -4.82 -0.04 6.72
C SER A 150 -6.18 -0.46 7.26
N LEU A 151 -7.08 -0.96 6.40
CA LEU A 151 -8.36 -1.52 6.79
C LEU A 151 -8.35 -3.04 6.70
N THR A 152 -8.91 -3.68 7.72
CA THR A 152 -9.23 -5.10 7.76
C THR A 152 -10.65 -5.29 8.31
N TYR A 153 -11.22 -6.47 8.14
CA TYR A 153 -12.54 -6.76 8.69
C TYR A 153 -12.64 -8.22 9.16
N SER A 154 -13.61 -8.52 10.02
CA SER A 154 -13.99 -9.88 10.38
C SER A 154 -15.51 -10.02 10.36
N ILE A 155 -16.01 -11.22 10.07
CA ILE A 155 -17.46 -11.50 10.01
C ILE A 155 -17.74 -12.74 10.84
N PRO A 156 -18.67 -12.69 11.82
CA PRO A 156 -19.02 -13.87 12.61
C PRO A 156 -19.42 -15.08 11.74
N PRO A 157 -19.02 -16.31 12.12
CA PRO A 157 -18.28 -16.67 13.34
C PRO A 157 -16.75 -16.52 13.22
N ILE A 158 -16.22 -15.97 12.13
CA ILE A 158 -14.78 -15.79 11.91
C ILE A 158 -14.30 -14.60 12.76
N GLU A 159 -13.48 -14.88 13.77
CA GLU A 159 -12.94 -13.85 14.67
C GLU A 159 -11.68 -13.17 14.10
N ASN A 160 -10.90 -13.88 13.29
CA ASN A 160 -9.68 -13.35 12.68
C ASN A 160 -10.00 -12.34 11.57
N ASP A 161 -9.07 -11.41 11.35
CA ASP A 161 -9.12 -10.49 10.23
C ASP A 161 -9.09 -11.28 8.91
N ILE A 162 -10.03 -10.95 8.04
CA ILE A 162 -10.17 -11.43 6.67
C ILE A 162 -9.51 -10.40 5.76
N GLU A 163 -8.73 -10.91 4.81
CA GLU A 163 -8.02 -10.13 3.80
C GLU A 163 -8.28 -10.75 2.42
N PRO A 164 -8.29 -9.94 1.34
CA PRO A 164 -8.51 -10.42 -0.01
C PRO A 164 -7.39 -11.36 -0.47
N ASP A 165 -7.73 -12.32 -1.32
CA ASP A 165 -6.73 -13.09 -2.06
C ASP A 165 -6.11 -12.21 -3.15
N LEU A 166 -4.81 -11.94 -3.05
CA LEU A 166 -4.09 -11.03 -3.92
C LEU A 166 -2.88 -11.73 -4.55
N PRO A 167 -2.56 -11.41 -5.82
CA PRO A 167 -1.37 -11.97 -6.47
C PRO A 167 -0.10 -11.54 -5.73
N VAL A 168 0.93 -12.39 -5.80
CA VAL A 168 2.27 -12.04 -5.31
C VAL A 168 2.94 -11.14 -6.33
N GLN A 169 3.07 -9.84 -6.05
CA GLN A 169 3.64 -8.84 -6.99
C GLN A 169 3.96 -7.50 -6.30
N VAL A 170 4.65 -6.62 -7.04
CA VAL A 170 4.72 -5.18 -6.76
C VAL A 170 3.96 -4.43 -7.85
N ALA A 171 3.14 -3.45 -7.48
CA ALA A 171 2.51 -2.52 -8.40
C ALA A 171 3.11 -1.12 -8.24
N ASP A 172 3.58 -0.55 -9.34
CA ASP A 172 3.80 0.88 -9.48
C ASP A 172 2.45 1.55 -9.74
N THR A 173 2.00 2.41 -8.82
CA THR A 173 0.63 2.90 -8.81
C THR A 173 0.52 4.35 -9.29
N THR A 174 -0.58 4.65 -9.99
CA THR A 174 -1.05 5.99 -10.28
C THR A 174 -2.32 6.24 -9.50
N GLU A 175 -2.31 7.25 -8.64
CA GLU A 175 -3.52 7.73 -7.98
C GLU A 175 -4.09 8.92 -8.75
N ILE A 176 -5.40 9.14 -8.65
CA ILE A 176 -6.07 10.28 -9.27
C ILE A 176 -6.49 11.24 -8.15
N THR A 177 -6.22 12.53 -8.33
CA THR A 177 -6.69 13.61 -7.45
C THR A 177 -7.41 14.67 -8.28
N ASP A 178 -7.97 15.66 -7.61
CA ASP A 178 -8.59 16.83 -8.26
C ASP A 178 -7.59 17.64 -9.11
N GLU A 179 -6.28 17.56 -8.79
CA GLU A 179 -5.20 18.17 -9.59
C GLU A 179 -4.74 17.26 -10.74
N GLY A 180 -5.31 16.05 -10.88
CA GLY A 180 -4.99 15.08 -11.91
C GLY A 180 -4.22 13.84 -11.41
N PRO A 181 -3.64 13.05 -12.33
CA PRO A 181 -2.94 11.83 -11.97
C PRO A 181 -1.60 12.13 -11.27
N ILE A 182 -1.35 11.44 -10.16
CA ILE A 182 -0.12 11.53 -9.38
C ILE A 182 0.52 10.14 -9.23
N MET A 183 1.82 10.14 -8.94
CA MET A 183 2.51 8.91 -8.53
C MET A 183 1.99 8.47 -7.17
N GLY A 184 1.44 7.27 -7.09
CA GLY A 184 1.10 6.61 -5.83
C GLY A 184 2.29 5.82 -5.25
N PRO A 185 2.12 5.21 -4.08
CA PRO A 185 3.14 4.35 -3.49
C PRO A 185 3.35 3.07 -4.29
N LEU A 186 4.46 2.38 -4.04
CA LEU A 186 4.63 1.01 -4.53
C LEU A 186 3.73 0.09 -3.69
N TRP A 187 2.81 -0.62 -4.33
CA TRP A 187 1.87 -1.51 -3.67
C TRP A 187 2.36 -2.96 -3.76
N VAL A 188 2.77 -3.52 -2.62
CA VAL A 188 3.30 -4.88 -2.52
C VAL A 188 2.20 -5.81 -2.00
N THR A 189 1.97 -6.93 -2.68
CA THR A 189 0.90 -7.88 -2.35
C THR A 189 1.41 -9.32 -2.30
N GLY A 190 0.70 -10.18 -1.56
CA GLY A 190 0.94 -11.61 -1.50
C GLY A 190 1.97 -12.04 -0.45
N ASN A 191 1.98 -11.41 0.73
CA ASN A 191 2.84 -11.79 1.86
C ASN A 191 4.35 -11.76 1.54
N VAL A 192 4.78 -10.83 0.71
CA VAL A 192 6.20 -10.64 0.36
C VAL A 192 6.97 -10.17 1.60
N VAL A 193 8.08 -10.85 1.88
CA VAL A 193 8.98 -10.51 3.00
C VAL A 193 9.75 -9.23 2.66
N ILE A 194 9.77 -8.28 3.61
CA ILE A 194 10.49 -7.01 3.46
C ILE A 194 11.51 -6.88 4.60
N GLU A 195 12.79 -6.77 4.22
CA GLU A 195 13.91 -6.67 5.15
C GLU A 195 14.48 -5.24 5.13
N GLN A 196 14.62 -4.64 6.31
CA GLN A 196 15.21 -3.32 6.51
C GLN A 196 16.72 -3.33 6.27
N SER A 197 17.30 -2.14 6.16
CA SER A 197 18.74 -1.96 6.00
C SER A 197 19.57 -2.48 7.19
N THR A 198 18.94 -2.65 8.34
CA THR A 198 19.49 -3.21 9.58
C THR A 198 19.41 -4.74 9.66
N GLY A 199 18.73 -5.39 8.71
CA GLY A 199 18.44 -6.83 8.72
C GLY A 199 17.15 -7.22 9.46
N HIS A 200 16.45 -6.26 10.08
CA HIS A 200 15.15 -6.53 10.70
C HIS A 200 14.07 -6.74 9.63
N ILE A 201 13.26 -7.79 9.79
CA ILE A 201 12.10 -8.06 8.93
C ILE A 201 10.90 -7.32 9.51
N ILE A 202 10.29 -6.43 8.72
CA ILE A 202 9.03 -5.79 9.13
C ILE A 202 7.88 -6.80 9.10
N GLU A 203 6.79 -6.51 9.83
CA GLU A 203 5.58 -7.34 9.83
C GLU A 203 5.15 -7.72 8.40
N THR A 204 5.22 -9.02 8.06
CA THR A 204 4.76 -9.55 6.77
C THR A 204 3.25 -9.53 6.73
N ARG A 205 2.67 -8.91 5.70
CA ARG A 205 1.21 -8.74 5.56
C ARG A 205 0.73 -9.12 4.16
N ASN A 206 -0.57 -9.38 4.04
CA ASN A 206 -1.24 -9.67 2.77
C ASN A 206 -0.95 -8.59 1.72
N ARG A 207 -0.95 -7.31 2.14
CA ARG A 207 -0.53 -6.16 1.32
C ARG A 207 0.04 -5.04 2.18
N VAL A 208 0.95 -4.27 1.60
CA VAL A 208 1.52 -3.04 2.18
C VAL A 208 1.89 -2.06 1.06
N THR A 209 2.09 -0.81 1.43
CA THR A 209 2.55 0.25 0.52
C THR A 209 3.90 0.79 0.94
N LEU A 210 4.86 0.83 0.01
CA LEU A 210 6.20 1.36 0.21
C LEU A 210 6.33 2.77 -0.37
N CYS A 211 7.05 3.63 0.34
CA CYS A 211 7.30 5.01 -0.07
C CYS A 211 8.32 5.08 -1.22
N ASN A 212 7.90 5.55 -2.39
CA ASN A 212 8.79 5.87 -3.51
C ASN A 212 8.94 7.39 -3.73
N CYS A 213 8.28 8.23 -2.92
CA CYS A 213 8.38 9.70 -3.05
C CYS A 213 9.55 10.29 -2.22
N GLY A 214 10.08 9.55 -1.26
CA GLY A 214 11.16 9.97 -0.37
C GLY A 214 10.74 10.78 0.86
N ARG A 215 9.44 11.11 1.01
CA ARG A 215 8.95 12.08 2.00
C ARG A 215 8.20 11.48 3.18
N SER A 216 7.88 10.19 3.15
CA SER A 216 7.16 9.55 4.26
C SER A 216 7.90 9.73 5.58
N GLU A 217 7.18 10.00 6.66
CA GLU A 217 7.68 9.99 8.03
C GLU A 217 7.61 8.58 8.65
N ASN A 218 6.96 7.64 7.95
CA ASN A 218 6.81 6.24 8.32
C ASN A 218 7.66 5.31 7.42
N LYS A 219 8.88 5.71 7.05
CA LYS A 219 9.73 4.92 6.13
C LYS A 219 9.99 3.53 6.72
N PRO A 220 9.99 2.46 5.91
CA PRO A 220 9.88 2.42 4.45
C PRO A 220 8.44 2.48 3.91
N LEU A 221 7.44 2.50 4.78
CA LEU A 221 6.04 2.50 4.40
C LEU A 221 5.62 3.89 3.88
N CYS A 222 4.59 3.91 3.04
CA CYS A 222 3.94 5.15 2.64
C CYS A 222 2.94 5.60 3.72
N ASP A 223 2.90 6.89 3.99
CA ASP A 223 2.01 7.57 4.94
C ASP A 223 1.07 8.60 4.25
N GLY A 224 1.00 8.57 2.91
CA GLY A 224 0.22 9.54 2.12
C GLY A 224 0.96 10.84 1.77
N SER A 225 2.18 11.06 2.26
CA SER A 225 2.95 12.30 2.01
C SER A 225 3.17 12.62 0.52
N HIS A 226 3.05 11.64 -0.39
CA HIS A 226 3.14 11.87 -1.85
C HIS A 226 1.99 12.74 -2.38
N ARG A 227 0.83 12.75 -1.72
CA ARG A 227 -0.35 13.55 -2.12
C ARG A 227 -0.15 15.04 -1.90
N LYS A 228 0.57 15.41 -0.84
CA LYS A 228 0.90 16.82 -0.54
C LYS A 228 1.93 17.40 -1.51
N TYR A 229 2.72 16.54 -2.16
CA TYR A 229 3.85 16.94 -2.99
C TYR A 229 4.00 16.07 -4.23
N PRO A 230 3.06 16.15 -5.18
CA PRO A 230 3.03 15.27 -6.34
C PRO A 230 4.24 15.50 -7.26
N ARG A 231 4.85 14.40 -7.71
CA ARG A 231 6.00 14.41 -8.65
C ARG A 231 5.61 14.49 -10.13
N TYR A 232 4.32 14.55 -10.42
CA TYR A 232 3.79 14.88 -11.75
C TYR A 232 2.90 16.11 -11.61
N ARG A 233 3.48 17.30 -11.77
CA ARG A 233 2.71 18.43 -12.29
C ARG A 233 3.06 18.49 -13.77
N LYS A 234 2.12 18.07 -14.61
CA LYS A 234 2.16 18.52 -16.01
C LYS A 234 2.00 20.03 -16.02
#